data_AF-H2XZK4-F1
#
_entry.id   AF-H2XZK4-F1
#
_cell.length_a   1.000
_cell.length_b   1.000
_cell.length_c   1.000
_cell.angle_alpha   90.00
_cell.angle_beta   90.00
_cell.angle_gamma   90.00
#
_symmetry.space_group_name_H-M   'P 1'
#
loop_
_entity.id
_entity.type
_entity.pdbx_description
1 polymer ?
#
loop_
_entity_poly.entity_id
_entity_poly.type
_entity_poly.pdbx_seq_one_letter_code
_entity_poly.pdbx_strand_id
1 'polypeptide(L)'
;MEPLNNLQVAVKNNFDVFYFSTLVPTHILFLEQGEMDRKVFLTTWKDIPPTHEKSFSLDNLGSVPNINTSVIIDKLKSNNVFMIAKRTVEGKDMVYLSLQLPRDIWVLMELKVTPGVPTTYNMAYKCRQVQVSPLIHASIDAICRN
;
A
#
# COMPACT_ATOMS: atom_id res chain seq x y z
N MET A 1 15.17 -6.01 -14.87
CA MET A 1 13.96 -6.65 -15.42
C MET A 1 12.79 -5.79 -14.99
N GLU A 2 11.89 -5.47 -15.92
CA GLU A 2 10.69 -4.68 -15.68
C GLU A 2 9.45 -5.58 -15.88
N PRO A 3 8.40 -5.48 -15.05
CA PRO A 3 8.32 -4.68 -13.82
C PRO A 3 9.11 -5.29 -12.65
N LEU A 4 9.32 -4.51 -11.58
CA LEU A 4 10.12 -4.90 -10.40
C LEU A 4 9.63 -6.18 -9.70
N ASN A 5 8.34 -6.52 -9.80
CA ASN A 5 7.74 -7.73 -9.23
C ASN A 5 7.65 -8.91 -10.21
N ASN A 6 8.32 -8.85 -11.35
CA ASN A 6 8.35 -9.95 -12.31
C ASN A 6 9.20 -11.12 -11.79
N LEU A 7 8.61 -12.31 -11.70
CA LEU A 7 9.26 -13.56 -11.35
C LEU A 7 9.40 -14.42 -12.60
N GLN A 8 10.65 -14.70 -13.01
CA GLN A 8 10.95 -15.64 -14.08
C GLN A 8 11.10 -17.05 -13.49
N VAL A 9 10.41 -18.02 -14.09
CA VAL A 9 10.33 -19.40 -13.61
C VAL A 9 10.77 -20.36 -14.72
N ALA A 10 11.60 -21.33 -14.34
CA ALA A 10 11.95 -22.48 -15.17
C ALA A 10 11.48 -23.76 -14.47
N VAL A 11 10.68 -24.57 -15.16
CA VAL A 11 10.16 -25.85 -14.66
C VAL A 11 10.72 -26.96 -15.53
N LYS A 12 11.46 -27.90 -14.93
CA LYS A 12 12.04 -29.06 -15.63
C LYS A 12 11.28 -30.33 -15.28
N ASN A 13 10.97 -31.13 -16.29
CA ASN A 13 10.51 -32.51 -16.12
C ASN A 13 11.35 -33.47 -16.98
N ASN A 14 10.89 -34.71 -17.14
CA ASN A 14 11.57 -35.74 -17.94
C ASN A 14 11.38 -35.55 -19.46
N PHE A 15 10.56 -34.60 -19.91
CA PHE A 15 10.38 -34.26 -21.32
C PHE A 15 11.26 -33.08 -21.72
N ASP A 16 11.13 -31.93 -21.04
CA ASP A 16 11.88 -30.70 -21.37
C ASP A 16 11.90 -29.69 -20.19
N VAL A 17 12.46 -28.51 -20.43
CA VAL A 17 12.43 -27.33 -19.57
C VAL A 17 11.47 -26.28 -20.12
N PHE A 18 10.48 -25.90 -19.32
CA PHE A 18 9.49 -24.89 -19.65
C PHE A 18 9.82 -23.58 -18.93
N TYR A 19 9.74 -22.46 -19.65
CA TYR A 19 10.01 -21.13 -19.12
C TYR A 19 8.74 -20.28 -19.18
N PHE A 20 8.45 -19.58 -18.10
CA PHE A 20 7.40 -18.56 -18.07
C PHE A 20 7.74 -17.47 -17.07
N SER A 21 6.95 -16.40 -17.05
CA SER A 21 7.04 -15.36 -16.04
C SER A 21 5.67 -15.03 -15.47
N THR A 22 5.66 -14.59 -14.22
CA THR A 22 4.44 -14.14 -13.54
C THR A 22 4.75 -12.92 -12.68
N LEU A 23 3.73 -12.12 -12.38
CA LEU A 23 3.86 -10.99 -11.47
C LEU A 23 3.56 -11.43 -10.05
N VAL A 24 4.50 -11.18 -9.13
CA VAL A 24 4.30 -11.46 -7.72
C VAL A 24 3.39 -10.39 -7.12
N PRO A 25 2.23 -10.75 -6.53
CA PRO A 25 1.40 -9.81 -5.80
C PRO A 25 2.17 -9.28 -4.58
N THR A 26 2.44 -7.99 -4.50
CA THR A 26 3.36 -7.44 -3.50
C THR A 26 2.86 -7.60 -2.06
N HIS A 27 1.54 -7.68 -1.84
CA HIS A 27 0.96 -7.85 -0.50
C HIS A 27 1.44 -9.11 0.22
N ILE A 28 1.84 -10.18 -0.50
CA ILE A 28 2.38 -11.39 0.13
C ILE A 28 3.74 -11.16 0.81
N LEU A 29 4.38 -10.04 0.51
CA LEU A 29 5.67 -9.63 1.08
C LEU A 29 5.50 -8.65 2.25
N PHE A 30 4.27 -8.31 2.65
CA PHE A 30 4.05 -7.38 3.77
C PHE A 30 4.32 -8.12 5.07
N LEU A 31 5.28 -7.62 5.85
CA LEU A 31 5.74 -8.27 7.08
C LEU A 31 4.81 -7.94 8.26
N GLU A 32 4.64 -8.90 9.17
CA GLU A 32 3.79 -8.78 10.36
C GLU A 32 4.28 -7.68 11.31
N GLN A 33 5.60 -7.46 11.39
CA GLN A 33 6.23 -6.38 12.15
C GLN A 33 6.18 -5.01 11.43
N GLY A 34 5.16 -4.77 10.60
CA GLY A 34 4.98 -3.56 9.81
C GLY A 34 4.37 -2.37 10.57
N GLU A 35 4.03 -2.53 11.85
CA GLU A 35 3.48 -1.47 12.70
C GLU A 35 4.59 -0.58 13.26
N MET A 36 4.65 0.66 12.78
CA MET A 36 5.65 1.64 13.20
C MET A 36 5.16 2.45 14.41
N ASP A 37 6.05 2.74 15.38
CA ASP A 37 5.74 3.67 16.46
C ASP A 37 5.38 5.08 15.92
N ARG A 38 4.41 5.75 16.54
CA ARG A 38 3.90 7.06 16.10
C ARG A 38 4.99 8.14 16.02
N LYS A 39 5.94 8.19 16.97
CA LYS A 39 7.03 9.18 16.95
C LYS A 39 8.02 8.88 15.83
N VAL A 40 8.32 7.59 15.63
CA VAL A 40 9.19 7.11 14.54
C VAL A 40 8.55 7.41 13.18
N PHE A 41 7.25 7.20 13.04
CA PHE A 41 6.49 7.54 11.82
C PHE A 41 6.63 9.01 11.47
N LEU A 42 6.34 9.92 12.40
CA LEU A 42 6.41 11.36 12.15
C LEU A 42 7.82 11.82 11.78
N THR A 43 8.84 11.25 12.41
CA THR A 43 10.25 11.56 12.12
C THR A 43 10.63 11.06 10.72
N THR A 44 10.30 9.81 10.42
CA THR A 44 10.58 9.17 9.12
C THR A 44 9.83 9.84 7.97
N TRP A 45 8.58 10.22 8.18
CA TRP A 45 7.76 10.94 7.18
C TRP A 45 8.39 12.28 6.78
N LYS A 46 8.94 13.02 7.75
CA LYS A 46 9.61 14.30 7.50
C LYS A 46 10.99 14.12 6.87
N ASP A 47 11.69 13.05 7.22
CA ASP A 47 13.02 12.75 6.70
C ASP A 47 13.00 12.30 5.22
N ILE A 48 11.97 11.55 4.80
CA ILE A 48 11.85 11.14 3.39
C ILE A 48 11.55 12.36 2.50
N PRO A 49 12.40 12.64 1.48
CA PRO A 49 12.23 13.80 0.60
C PRO A 49 10.86 13.85 -0.09
N PRO A 50 10.26 15.04 -0.29
CA PRO A 50 9.00 15.16 -1.02
C PRO A 50 9.04 14.63 -2.46
N THR A 51 10.22 14.61 -3.10
CA THR A 51 10.41 14.01 -4.44
C THR A 51 10.15 12.50 -4.48
N HIS A 52 10.19 11.84 -3.32
CA HIS A 52 9.89 10.42 -3.13
C HIS A 52 8.42 10.16 -2.78
N GLU A 53 7.63 11.22 -2.59
CA GLU A 53 6.20 11.11 -2.38
C GLU A 53 5.50 10.83 -3.72
N LYS A 54 4.64 9.82 -3.73
CA LYS A 54 3.77 9.50 -4.86
C LYS A 54 2.34 9.40 -4.38
N SER A 55 1.42 10.07 -5.07
CA SER A 55 0.01 10.11 -4.70
C SER A 55 -0.82 9.46 -5.81
N PHE A 56 -1.78 8.65 -5.40
CA PHE A 56 -2.67 7.92 -6.29
C PHE A 56 -4.10 7.98 -5.77
N SER A 57 -5.06 8.01 -6.69
CA SER A 57 -6.48 7.91 -6.34
C SER A 57 -6.86 6.44 -6.11
N LEU A 58 -7.67 6.18 -5.10
CA LEU A 58 -8.34 4.89 -4.88
C LEU A 58 -9.81 5.06 -5.29
N ASP A 59 -10.06 4.92 -6.60
CA ASP A 59 -11.37 5.15 -7.19
C ASP A 59 -12.22 3.88 -7.23
N ASN A 60 -13.54 4.03 -7.15
CA ASN A 60 -14.50 2.95 -7.35
C ASN A 60 -14.23 1.70 -6.50
N LEU A 61 -13.99 1.84 -5.19
CA LEU A 61 -13.71 0.74 -4.24
C LEU A 61 -14.87 -0.27 -4.05
N GLY A 62 -15.80 -0.38 -4.99
CA GLY A 62 -16.97 -1.26 -4.96
C GLY A 62 -18.29 -0.50 -5.01
N SER A 63 -19.37 -1.20 -5.34
CA SER A 63 -20.73 -0.69 -5.55
C SER A 63 -21.43 -0.18 -4.28
N VAL A 64 -20.74 -0.11 -3.15
CA VAL A 64 -21.31 0.30 -1.87
C VAL A 64 -21.06 1.79 -1.70
N PRO A 65 -22.10 2.64 -1.78
CA PRO A 65 -21.96 4.06 -1.48
C PRO A 65 -21.56 4.17 -0.02
N ASN A 66 -20.40 4.76 0.25
CA ASN A 66 -19.86 4.99 1.60
C ASN A 66 -19.28 3.74 2.28
N ILE A 67 -18.25 3.14 1.69
CA ILE A 67 -17.36 2.27 2.47
C ILE A 67 -16.86 3.08 3.68
N ASN A 68 -17.19 2.62 4.88
CA ASN A 68 -16.73 3.23 6.12
C ASN A 68 -15.20 3.04 6.20
N THR A 69 -14.46 4.10 6.48
CA THR A 69 -13.00 4.09 6.63
C THR A 69 -12.50 2.96 7.55
N SER A 70 -13.30 2.58 8.56
CA SER A 70 -13.00 1.43 9.43
C SER A 70 -12.88 0.11 8.68
N VAL A 71 -13.79 -0.18 7.74
CA VAL A 71 -13.77 -1.41 6.94
C VAL A 71 -12.51 -1.50 6.08
N ILE A 72 -12.09 -0.38 5.48
CA ILE A 72 -10.84 -0.31 4.72
C ILE A 72 -9.65 -0.59 5.65
N ILE A 73 -9.61 0.06 6.81
CA ILE A 73 -8.52 -0.13 7.78
C ILE A 73 -8.45 -1.60 8.24
N ASP A 74 -9.58 -2.25 8.49
CA ASP A 74 -9.61 -3.65 8.92
C ASP A 74 -9.13 -4.60 7.82
N LYS A 75 -9.53 -4.38 6.56
CA LYS A 75 -9.03 -5.13 5.40
C LYS A 75 -7.52 -4.93 5.19
N LEU A 76 -7.04 -3.70 5.38
CA LEU A 76 -5.63 -3.37 5.30
C LEU A 76 -4.84 -4.06 6.42
N LYS A 77 -5.37 -4.05 7.64
CA LYS A 77 -4.75 -4.70 8.80
C LYS A 77 -4.64 -6.21 8.63
N SER A 78 -5.64 -6.88 8.05
CA SER A 78 -5.57 -8.33 7.78
C SER A 78 -4.52 -8.70 6.72
N ASN A 79 -3.98 -7.71 6.02
CA ASN A 79 -2.91 -7.86 5.04
C ASN A 79 -1.61 -7.19 5.51
N ASN A 80 -1.37 -7.03 6.82
CA ASN A 80 -0.15 -6.44 7.38
C ASN A 80 0.10 -4.96 6.98
N VAL A 81 -0.98 -4.18 6.86
CA VAL A 81 -0.93 -2.72 6.73
C VAL A 81 -1.58 -2.08 7.95
N PHE A 82 -0.78 -1.36 8.73
CA PHE A 82 -1.14 -0.98 10.09
C PHE A 82 -1.47 0.50 10.20
N MET A 83 -2.58 0.84 10.86
CA MET A 83 -2.95 2.23 11.16
C MET A 83 -2.15 2.75 12.35
N ILE A 84 -1.42 3.85 12.13
CA ILE A 84 -0.60 4.52 13.15
C ILE A 84 -1.38 5.65 13.83
N ALA A 85 -2.20 6.36 13.06
CA ALA A 85 -3.01 7.45 13.58
C ALA A 85 -4.19 7.75 12.65
N LYS A 86 -5.27 8.24 13.25
CA LYS A 86 -6.37 8.88 12.53
C LYS A 86 -6.55 10.30 13.08
N ARG A 87 -6.76 11.27 12.19
CA ARG A 87 -7.10 12.65 12.51
C ARG A 87 -8.21 13.14 11.59
N THR A 88 -8.98 14.09 12.06
CA THR A 88 -9.94 14.82 11.21
C THR A 88 -9.44 16.26 11.08
N VAL A 89 -9.20 16.70 9.85
CA VAL A 89 -8.66 18.03 9.52
C VAL A 89 -9.64 18.68 8.54
N GLU A 90 -10.22 19.83 8.90
CA GLU A 90 -11.20 20.53 8.05
C GLU A 90 -12.38 19.64 7.60
N GLY A 91 -12.82 18.73 8.48
CA GLY A 91 -13.88 17.76 8.17
C GLY A 91 -13.47 16.61 7.24
N LYS A 92 -12.19 16.51 6.86
CA LYS A 92 -11.62 15.40 6.09
C LYS A 92 -10.91 14.43 7.02
N ASP A 93 -11.15 13.14 6.83
CA ASP A 93 -10.44 12.11 7.59
C ASP A 93 -9.07 11.87 6.96
N MET A 94 -8.03 11.93 7.80
CA MET A 94 -6.65 11.66 7.47
C MET A 94 -6.20 10.43 8.26
N VAL A 95 -5.86 9.35 7.57
CA VAL A 95 -5.39 8.10 8.18
C VAL A 95 -3.93 7.88 7.80
N TYR A 96 -3.09 7.69 8.81
CA TYR A 96 -1.68 7.41 8.66
C TYR A 96 -1.45 5.92 8.82
N LEU A 97 -0.80 5.29 7.85
CA LEU A 97 -0.61 3.86 7.78
C LEU A 97 0.88 3.54 7.56
N SER A 98 1.34 2.39 8.04
CA SER A 98 2.66 1.86 7.72
C SER A 98 2.61 0.40 7.33
N LEU A 99 3.60 -0.01 6.55
CA LEU A 99 3.95 -1.41 6.35
C LEU A 99 5.47 -1.54 6.22
N GLN A 100 5.96 -2.77 6.37
CA GLN A 100 7.36 -3.11 6.15
C GLN A 100 7.44 -4.25 5.12
N LEU A 101 8.41 -4.15 4.21
CA LEU A 101 8.81 -5.19 3.26
C LEU A 101 10.16 -5.80 3.70
N PRO A 102 10.57 -6.96 3.14
CA PRO A 102 11.89 -7.53 3.38
C PRO A 102 13.02 -6.54 3.09
N ARG A 103 14.15 -6.73 3.78
CA ARG A 103 15.34 -5.86 3.72
C ARG A 103 15.10 -4.45 4.28
N ASP A 104 14.28 -4.36 5.33
CA ASP A 104 14.01 -3.13 6.09
C ASP A 104 13.47 -1.96 5.25
N ILE A 105 12.72 -2.27 4.18
CA ILE A 105 12.07 -1.25 3.37
C ILE A 105 10.75 -0.87 4.02
N TRP A 106 10.70 0.34 4.56
CA TRP A 106 9.49 0.92 5.16
C TRP A 106 8.71 1.73 4.14
N VAL A 107 7.40 1.53 4.12
CA VAL A 107 6.48 2.32 3.31
C VAL A 107 5.49 2.99 4.24
N LEU A 108 5.48 4.31 4.20
CA LEU A 108 4.56 5.13 4.97
C LEU A 108 3.48 5.65 4.03
N MET A 109 2.25 5.68 4.51
CA MET A 109 1.09 6.06 3.72
C MET A 109 0.22 7.06 4.45
N GLU A 110 -0.38 7.97 3.69
CA GLU A 110 -1.41 8.90 4.17
C GLU A 110 -2.65 8.76 3.28
N LEU A 111 -3.73 8.26 3.87
CA LEU A 111 -5.05 8.18 3.24
C LEU A 111 -5.85 9.43 3.61
N LYS A 112 -6.17 10.23 2.60
CA LYS A 112 -7.08 11.35 2.70
C LYS A 112 -8.44 10.95 2.18
N VAL A 113 -9.44 10.99 3.06
CA VAL A 113 -10.84 10.73 2.76
C VAL A 113 -11.56 12.08 2.70
N THR A 114 -12.04 12.44 1.51
CA THR A 114 -12.86 13.64 1.36
C THR A 114 -14.33 13.24 1.34
N PRO A 115 -15.12 13.59 2.38
CA PRO A 115 -16.54 13.27 2.42
C PRO A 115 -17.30 14.05 1.33
N GLY A 116 -18.26 13.38 0.70
CA GLY A 116 -19.07 13.90 -0.40
C GLY A 116 -19.74 12.76 -1.18
N VAL A 117 -20.48 13.10 -2.23
CA VAL A 117 -21.05 12.13 -3.18
C VAL A 117 -20.42 12.43 -4.55
N PRO A 118 -19.44 11.63 -5.05
CA PRO A 118 -18.82 10.42 -4.48
C PRO A 118 -17.70 10.69 -3.48
N THR A 119 -17.49 9.77 -2.52
CA THR A 119 -16.34 9.82 -1.62
C THR A 119 -15.05 9.58 -2.41
N THR A 120 -14.09 10.50 -2.31
CA THR A 120 -12.80 10.37 -2.97
C THR A 120 -11.72 9.99 -1.95
N TYR A 121 -10.96 8.96 -2.29
CA TYR A 121 -9.84 8.46 -1.49
C TYR A 121 -8.55 8.78 -2.23
N ASN A 122 -7.69 9.58 -1.61
CA ASN A 122 -6.35 9.85 -2.13
C ASN A 122 -5.33 9.23 -1.18
N MET A 123 -4.45 8.39 -1.71
CA MET A 123 -3.40 7.75 -0.94
C MET A 123 -2.04 8.29 -1.38
N ALA A 124 -1.33 8.95 -0.46
CA ALA A 124 0.05 9.34 -0.64
C ALA A 124 0.97 8.27 -0.04
N TYR A 125 2.08 7.97 -0.71
CA TYR A 125 3.06 6.98 -0.32
C TYR A 125 4.43 7.64 -0.24
N LYS A 126 5.13 7.44 0.88
CA LYS A 126 6.54 7.79 1.06
C LYS A 126 7.36 6.53 1.30
N CYS A 127 8.41 6.37 0.51
CA CYS A 127 9.39 5.30 0.63
C CYS A 127 10.76 5.83 0.21
N ARG A 128 11.85 5.36 0.84
CA ARG A 128 13.20 5.69 0.37
C ARG A 128 13.45 5.13 -1.03
N GLN A 129 12.80 4.02 -1.39
CA GLN A 129 12.81 3.37 -2.70
C GLN A 129 11.55 3.75 -3.49
N VAL A 130 11.62 4.82 -4.27
CA VAL A 130 10.46 5.43 -4.96
C VAL A 130 9.71 4.44 -5.88
N GLN A 131 10.44 3.53 -6.52
CA GLN A 131 9.89 2.51 -7.42
C GLN A 131 8.95 1.50 -6.74
N VAL A 132 8.95 1.44 -5.40
CA VAL A 132 8.08 0.53 -4.63
C VAL A 132 6.65 1.07 -4.54
N SER A 133 6.47 2.39 -4.48
CA SER A 133 5.16 3.02 -4.26
C SER A 133 4.05 2.57 -5.24
N PRO A 134 4.28 2.46 -6.56
CA PRO A 134 3.26 1.97 -7.50
C PRO A 134 2.82 0.52 -7.23
N LEU A 135 3.74 -0.35 -6.82
CA LEU A 135 3.46 -1.77 -6.56
C LEU A 135 2.65 -1.96 -5.27
N ILE A 136 2.93 -1.13 -4.28
CA ILE A 136 2.15 -1.08 -3.05
C ILE A 136 0.76 -0.55 -3.35
N HIS A 137 0.65 0.54 -4.12
CA HIS A 137 -0.65 1.06 -4.52
C HIS A 137 -1.52 0.02 -5.23
N ALA A 138 -0.97 -0.72 -6.20
CA ALA A 138 -1.69 -1.79 -6.88
C ALA A 138 -2.17 -2.89 -5.90
N SER A 139 -1.36 -3.20 -4.87
CA SER A 139 -1.74 -4.18 -3.84
C SER A 139 -2.83 -3.65 -2.90
N ILE A 140 -2.72 -2.40 -2.46
CA ILE A 140 -3.72 -1.71 -1.64
C ILE A 140 -5.05 -1.63 -2.39
N ASP A 141 -5.02 -1.28 -3.67
CA ASP A 141 -6.23 -1.23 -4.51
C ASP A 141 -6.88 -2.61 -4.62
N ALA A 142 -6.10 -3.67 -4.86
CA ALA A 142 -6.60 -5.04 -4.90
C ALA A 142 -7.18 -5.52 -3.55
N ILE A 143 -6.55 -5.17 -2.42
CA ILE A 143 -7.04 -5.49 -1.08
C ILE A 143 -8.36 -4.76 -0.79
N CYS A 144 -8.47 -3.49 -1.16
CA CYS A 144 -9.68 -2.72 -0.86
C CYS A 144 -10.89 -3.18 -1.70
N ARG A 145 -10.67 -3.66 -2.93
CA ARG A 145 -11.72 -4.12 -3.85
C ARG A 145 -12.32 -5.49 -3.51
N ASN A 146 -11.58 -6.36 -2.81
CA ASN A 146 -11.99 -7.73 -2.46
C ASN A 146 -12.26 -7.82 -0.96
#